data_AF-A0A7C5VKZ7-F1
#
_entry.id   AF-A0A7C5VKZ7-F1
#
_cell.length_a   1.000
_cell.length_b   1.000
_cell.length_c   1.000
_cell.angle_alpha   90.00
_cell.angle_beta   90.00
_cell.angle_gamma   90.00
#
_symmetry.space_group_name_H-M   'P 1'
#
loop_
_entity.id
_entity.type
_entity.pdbx_description
1 polymer ?
#
loop_
_entity_poly.entity_id
_entity_poly.type
_entity_poly.pdbx_seq_one_letter_code
_entity_poly.pdbx_strand_id
1 'polypeptide(L)'
;MPETVIPAYGVIKARFKAVSTNTFGLVFISFNLLSKSLEKIQVASSHFSSIYENNPQMPWHDFEEKIINIKWRGEYSISITNDIQKAIDFELKSKERLDEIIYFITKNASPKIAEFLQNVLQRPTGDRNVAVDLEIETVSQEEVEEVNVKRMKKDAEKKVQQAQQTSKQDVDEFNLPPNSIVLESSLVLSPITGVPIYELKPGDKVLTRITEKTQRGQYFKELLGAINPQTNEEKPIPSTVEQVKVVGKSYVVLTSIGPGVYGKSIEEDNVKVKKYEGEVSKVGKFDSFTDSETVQKDDNFMNMLIFVGIAAGGLILIALILMMLGIF
;
A
#
# COMPACT_ATOMS: atom_id res chain seq x y z
N MET A 1 -20.22 38.49 6.18
CA MET A 1 -20.29 37.41 7.18
C MET A 1 -19.47 36.27 6.61
N PRO A 2 -18.45 35.73 7.30
CA PRO A 2 -17.72 34.60 6.77
C PRO A 2 -18.67 33.41 6.71
N GLU A 3 -18.72 32.74 5.55
CA GLU A 3 -19.44 31.47 5.40
C GLU A 3 -18.99 30.53 6.51
N THR A 4 -19.92 30.08 7.34
CA THR A 4 -19.67 29.02 8.30
C THR A 4 -19.39 27.75 7.51
N VAL A 5 -18.11 27.47 7.28
CA VAL A 5 -17.64 26.25 6.64
C VAL A 5 -18.20 25.07 7.44
N ILE A 6 -19.11 24.31 6.82
CA ILE A 6 -19.71 23.13 7.46
C ILE A 6 -18.65 22.01 7.40
N PRO A 7 -18.21 21.47 8.54
CA PRO A 7 -17.24 20.37 8.52
C PRO A 7 -17.88 19.14 7.87
N ALA A 8 -17.27 18.66 6.80
CA ALA A 8 -17.73 17.48 6.07
C ALA A 8 -17.14 16.19 6.64
N TYR A 9 -15.92 16.26 7.19
CA TYR A 9 -15.19 15.12 7.71
C TYR A 9 -14.74 15.33 9.16
N GLY A 10 -14.72 14.23 9.90
CA GLY A 10 -14.16 14.15 11.24
C GLY A 10 -13.00 13.17 11.25
N VAL A 11 -11.85 13.60 11.77
CA VAL A 11 -10.63 12.79 11.82
C VAL A 11 -10.19 12.63 13.27
N ILE A 12 -9.93 11.38 13.66
CA ILE A 12 -9.29 11.03 14.92
C ILE A 12 -7.86 10.62 14.61
N LYS A 13 -6.90 11.34 15.21
CA LYS A 13 -5.47 11.02 15.16
C LYS A 13 -5.06 10.61 16.56
N ALA A 14 -4.50 9.43 16.73
CA ALA A 14 -4.08 8.97 18.04
C ALA A 14 -2.73 8.24 17.98
N ARG A 15 -1.95 8.38 19.04
CA ARG A 15 -0.82 7.51 19.35
C ARG A 15 -1.11 6.75 20.63
N PHE A 16 -0.61 5.54 20.73
CA PHE A 16 -0.77 4.74 21.93
C PHE A 16 0.52 4.04 22.35
N LYS A 17 0.59 3.72 23.64
CA LYS A 17 1.66 2.93 24.25
C LYS A 17 1.05 1.91 25.20
N ALA A 18 1.24 0.63 24.91
CA ALA A 18 1.05 -0.47 25.83
C ALA A 18 2.38 -0.76 26.52
N VAL A 19 2.45 -0.44 27.81
CA VAL A 19 3.69 -0.50 28.61
C VAL A 19 4.11 -1.94 28.85
N SER A 20 3.16 -2.83 29.11
CA SER A 20 3.41 -4.22 29.49
C SER A 20 3.97 -5.05 28.34
N THR A 21 3.50 -4.79 27.12
CA THR A 21 3.92 -5.53 25.91
C THR A 21 4.93 -4.76 25.06
N ASN A 22 5.39 -3.60 25.53
CA ASN A 22 6.28 -2.70 24.80
C ASN A 22 5.80 -2.47 23.36
N THR A 23 4.49 -2.21 23.21
CA THR A 23 3.85 -1.98 21.92
C THR A 23 3.48 -0.51 21.79
N PHE A 24 3.91 0.11 20.71
CA PHE A 24 3.62 1.49 20.36
C PHE A 24 2.89 1.53 19.04
N GLY A 25 2.00 2.50 18.84
CA GLY A 25 1.35 2.62 17.55
C GLY A 25 0.65 3.93 17.30
N LEU A 26 0.28 4.11 16.05
CA LEU A 26 -0.47 5.24 15.52
C LEU A 26 -1.79 4.71 14.95
N VAL A 27 -2.85 5.47 15.18
CA VAL A 27 -4.21 5.19 14.74
C VAL A 27 -4.76 6.44 14.07
N PHE A 28 -5.25 6.29 12.86
CA PHE A 28 -5.95 7.30 12.09
C PHE A 28 -7.31 6.76 11.70
N ILE A 29 -8.37 7.50 12.02
CA ILE A 29 -9.74 7.14 11.66
C ILE A 29 -10.41 8.36 11.07
N SER A 30 -10.99 8.23 9.88
CA SER A 30 -11.76 9.30 9.24
C SER A 30 -13.21 8.90 9.07
N PHE A 31 -14.10 9.87 9.28
CA PHE A 31 -15.54 9.75 9.19
C PHE A 31 -16.07 10.83 8.26
N ASN A 32 -17.09 10.50 7.48
CA ASN A 32 -17.91 11.50 6.80
C ASN A 32 -19.06 11.89 7.74
N LEU A 33 -19.06 13.15 8.17
CA LEU A 33 -20.02 13.67 9.13
C LEU A 33 -21.41 13.90 8.51
N LEU A 34 -21.47 14.07 7.18
CA LEU A 34 -22.72 14.30 6.45
C LEU A 34 -23.48 12.99 6.23
N SER A 35 -22.81 11.97 5.70
CA SER A 35 -23.38 10.63 5.49
C SER A 35 -23.38 9.77 6.75
N LYS A 36 -22.69 10.21 7.81
CA LYS A 36 -22.45 9.47 9.04
C LYS A 36 -21.86 8.08 8.80
N SER A 37 -20.84 8.03 7.95
CA SER A 37 -20.14 6.79 7.61
C SER A 37 -18.70 6.81 8.06
N LEU A 38 -18.19 5.63 8.43
CA LEU A 38 -16.77 5.39 8.55
C LEU A 38 -16.15 5.39 7.15
N GLU A 39 -15.16 6.25 6.92
CA GLU A 39 -14.48 6.36 5.61
C GLU A 39 -13.20 5.53 5.57
N LYS A 40 -12.38 5.62 6.63
CA LYS A 40 -11.06 4.97 6.63
C LYS A 40 -10.59 4.67 8.04
N ILE A 41 -9.92 3.53 8.18
CA ILE A 41 -9.10 3.19 9.35
C ILE A 41 -7.69 2.89 8.85
N GLN A 42 -6.69 3.56 9.41
CA GLN A 42 -5.30 3.21 9.24
C GLN A 42 -4.61 3.05 10.59
N VAL A 43 -3.87 1.95 10.74
CA VAL A 43 -3.11 1.66 11.95
C VAL A 43 -1.69 1.25 11.55
N ALA A 44 -0.70 1.66 12.35
CA ALA A 44 0.64 1.10 12.33
C ALA A 44 1.13 0.92 13.77
N SER A 45 1.47 -0.31 14.14
CA SER A 45 1.94 -0.66 15.50
C SER A 45 3.28 -1.37 15.43
N SER A 46 4.19 -1.12 16.37
CA SER A 46 5.53 -1.72 16.41
C SER A 46 6.05 -1.81 17.83
N HIS A 47 7.15 -2.55 18.01
CA HIS A 47 7.90 -2.59 19.26
C HIS A 47 8.99 -1.49 19.34
N PHE A 48 9.19 -0.75 18.25
CA PHE A 48 10.09 0.41 18.22
C PHE A 48 9.39 1.64 18.78
N SER A 49 10.00 2.25 19.80
CA SER A 49 9.49 3.47 20.44
C SER A 49 9.47 4.68 19.51
N SER A 50 10.28 4.68 18.43
CA SER A 50 10.34 5.75 17.43
C SER A 50 9.00 6.04 16.77
N ILE A 51 8.10 5.04 16.70
CA ILE A 51 6.73 5.26 16.22
C ILE A 51 5.98 6.24 17.12
N TYR A 52 6.21 6.20 18.43
CA TYR A 52 5.51 7.02 19.43
C TYR A 52 5.94 8.50 19.42
N GLU A 53 7.07 8.83 18.79
CA GLU A 53 7.56 10.20 18.63
C GLU A 53 6.67 11.02 17.67
N ASN A 54 5.82 10.36 16.89
CA ASN A 54 4.89 11.03 15.97
C ASN A 54 3.73 11.65 16.75
N ASN A 55 3.68 12.99 16.77
CA ASN A 55 2.69 13.76 17.50
C ASN A 55 1.34 13.84 16.75
N PRO A 56 0.20 13.46 17.38
CA PRO A 56 -1.14 13.61 16.81
C PRO A 56 -1.54 15.05 16.47
N GLN A 57 -0.88 16.05 17.05
CA GLN A 57 -1.15 17.47 16.83
C GLN A 57 -0.80 17.96 15.41
N MET A 58 -0.07 17.17 14.62
CA MET A 58 0.24 17.53 13.24
C MET A 58 -1.01 17.45 12.34
N PRO A 59 -1.01 18.11 11.16
CA PRO A 59 -2.15 18.06 10.25
C PRO A 59 -2.53 16.64 9.85
N TRP A 60 -3.83 16.37 9.67
CA TRP A 60 -4.35 15.03 9.37
C TRP A 60 -3.66 14.33 8.18
N HIS A 61 -3.35 15.09 7.14
CA HIS A 61 -2.78 14.56 5.90
C HIS A 61 -1.33 14.12 6.06
N ASP A 62 -0.55 14.85 6.87
CA ASP A 62 0.83 14.48 7.22
C ASP A 62 0.86 13.29 8.17
N PHE A 63 -0.09 13.24 9.12
CA PHE A 63 -0.22 12.12 10.05
C PHE A 63 -0.59 10.83 9.30
N GLU A 64 -1.54 10.91 8.36
CA GLU A 64 -1.89 9.79 7.48
C GLU A 64 -0.69 9.36 6.62
N GLU A 65 0.03 10.30 5.99
CA GLU A 65 1.21 10.00 5.16
C GLU A 65 2.30 9.28 5.99
N LYS A 66 2.50 9.66 7.26
CA LYS A 66 3.43 8.95 8.15
C LYS A 66 3.05 7.51 8.40
N ILE A 67 1.77 7.22 8.67
CA ILE A 67 1.29 5.85 8.87
C ILE A 67 1.52 5.03 7.59
N ILE A 68 1.15 5.59 6.44
CA ILE A 68 1.38 4.95 5.13
C ILE A 68 2.87 4.65 4.94
N ASN A 69 3.75 5.61 5.21
CA ASN A 69 5.19 5.45 5.03
C ASN A 69 5.78 4.39 5.97
N ILE A 70 5.32 4.31 7.23
CA ILE A 70 5.73 3.25 8.17
C ILE A 70 5.31 1.88 7.63
N LYS A 71 4.07 1.76 7.14
CA LYS A 71 3.55 0.51 6.56
C LYS A 71 4.25 0.12 5.27
N TRP A 72 4.66 1.11 4.49
CA TRP A 72 5.44 0.92 3.28
C TRP A 72 6.85 0.41 3.58
N ARG A 73 7.53 0.99 4.57
CA ARG A 73 8.89 0.58 4.99
C ARG A 73 8.92 -0.77 5.71
N GLY A 74 7.79 -1.24 6.24
CA GLY A 74 7.74 -2.50 6.98
C GLY A 74 8.20 -2.40 8.44
N GLU A 75 8.38 -1.19 8.97
CA GLU A 75 8.84 -0.93 10.35
C GLU A 75 7.73 -1.16 11.41
N TYR A 76 6.82 -2.10 11.15
CA TYR A 76 5.64 -2.34 11.96
C TYR A 76 5.35 -3.84 12.13
N SER A 77 4.72 -4.18 13.24
CA SER A 77 4.17 -5.50 13.52
C SER A 77 2.85 -5.67 12.77
N ILE A 78 2.88 -6.51 11.73
CA ILE A 78 1.73 -6.78 10.86
C ILE A 78 0.57 -7.41 11.63
N SER A 79 0.85 -8.37 12.51
CA SER A 79 -0.18 -9.09 13.28
C SER A 79 -0.93 -8.13 14.20
N ILE A 80 -0.20 -7.44 15.09
CA ILE A 80 -0.78 -6.50 16.05
C ILE A 80 -1.54 -5.39 15.32
N THR A 81 -0.96 -4.85 14.24
CA THR A 81 -1.59 -3.80 13.44
C THR A 81 -2.92 -4.24 12.84
N ASN A 82 -2.96 -5.45 12.26
CA ASN A 82 -4.18 -5.99 11.67
C ASN A 82 -5.23 -6.31 12.74
N ASP A 83 -4.82 -6.83 13.89
CA ASP A 83 -5.74 -7.16 14.98
C ASP A 83 -6.35 -5.89 15.59
N ILE A 84 -5.58 -4.82 15.76
CA ILE A 84 -6.10 -3.50 16.17
C ILE A 84 -7.06 -2.96 15.12
N GLN A 85 -6.67 -2.97 13.84
CA GLN A 85 -7.52 -2.44 12.77
C GLN A 85 -8.86 -3.20 12.70
N LYS A 86 -8.84 -4.52 12.85
CA LYS A 86 -10.06 -5.35 12.93
C LYS A 86 -10.89 -5.07 14.17
N ALA A 87 -10.26 -4.84 15.33
CA ALA A 87 -10.98 -4.53 16.55
C ALA A 87 -11.71 -3.18 16.45
N ILE A 88 -11.06 -2.16 15.88
CA ILE A 88 -11.69 -0.85 15.63
C ILE A 88 -12.83 -1.00 14.62
N ASP A 89 -12.58 -1.69 13.50
CA ASP A 89 -13.61 -1.96 12.47
C ASP A 89 -14.82 -2.70 13.06
N PHE A 90 -14.57 -3.71 13.91
CA PHE A 90 -15.64 -4.48 14.56
C PHE A 90 -16.53 -3.62 15.46
N GLU A 91 -15.94 -2.76 16.29
CA GLU A 91 -16.71 -1.88 17.18
C GLU A 91 -17.49 -0.81 16.40
N LEU A 92 -16.89 -0.26 15.34
CA LEU A 92 -17.52 0.78 14.52
C LEU A 92 -18.53 0.27 13.48
N LYS A 93 -18.68 -1.06 13.34
CA LYS A 93 -19.77 -1.66 12.53
C LYS A 93 -21.14 -1.43 13.14
N SER A 94 -21.23 -1.30 14.47
CA SER A 94 -22.50 -0.96 15.11
C SER A 94 -22.88 0.47 14.80
N LYS A 95 -24.06 0.68 14.20
CA LYS A 95 -24.56 2.01 13.88
C LYS A 95 -24.68 2.89 15.13
N GLU A 96 -25.12 2.32 16.24
CA GLU A 96 -25.24 3.02 17.52
C GLU A 96 -23.86 3.53 18.00
N ARG A 97 -22.83 2.67 17.92
CA ARG A 97 -21.47 3.05 18.29
C ARG A 97 -20.91 4.11 17.34
N LEU A 98 -21.15 3.97 16.04
CA LEU A 98 -20.72 4.93 15.02
C LEU A 98 -21.34 6.32 15.27
N ASP A 99 -22.65 6.37 15.50
CA ASP A 99 -23.38 7.61 15.81
C ASP A 99 -22.85 8.25 17.11
N GLU A 100 -22.54 7.44 18.14
CA GLU A 100 -21.94 7.89 19.41
C GLU A 100 -20.56 8.53 19.18
N ILE A 101 -19.67 7.88 18.42
CA ILE A 101 -18.34 8.41 18.12
C ILE A 101 -18.43 9.69 17.29
N ILE A 102 -19.30 9.75 16.28
CA ILE A 102 -19.55 10.97 15.50
C ILE A 102 -20.04 12.10 16.41
N TYR A 103 -20.95 11.81 17.34
CA TYR A 103 -21.39 12.79 18.33
C TYR A 103 -20.21 13.31 19.16
N PHE A 104 -19.33 12.43 19.66
CA PHE A 104 -18.14 12.86 20.41
C PHE A 104 -17.17 13.69 19.58
N ILE A 105 -17.00 13.40 18.29
CA ILE A 105 -16.20 14.23 17.37
C ILE A 105 -16.80 15.63 17.28
N THR A 106 -18.11 15.75 17.00
CA THR A 106 -18.77 17.06 16.84
C THR A 106 -18.80 17.90 18.12
N LYS A 107 -18.68 17.27 19.29
CA LYS A 107 -18.59 17.93 20.59
C LYS A 107 -17.17 18.13 21.08
N ASN A 108 -16.17 17.73 20.30
CA ASN A 108 -14.77 17.72 20.68
C ASN A 108 -14.52 17.02 22.03
N ALA A 109 -15.22 15.90 22.27
CA ALA A 109 -15.17 15.14 23.51
C ALA A 109 -13.97 14.17 23.51
N SER A 110 -12.75 14.68 23.39
CA SER A 110 -11.50 13.91 23.34
C SER A 110 -11.35 12.86 24.44
N PRO A 111 -11.72 13.12 25.72
CA PRO A 111 -11.65 12.11 26.77
C PRO A 111 -12.49 10.87 26.49
N LYS A 112 -13.67 11.03 25.86
CA LYS A 112 -14.57 9.91 25.54
C LYS A 112 -14.05 9.07 24.38
N ILE A 113 -13.46 9.72 23.38
CA ILE A 113 -12.79 9.03 22.28
C ILE A 113 -11.53 8.30 22.79
N ALA A 114 -10.79 8.89 23.72
CA ALA A 114 -9.64 8.25 24.34
C ALA A 114 -10.06 7.01 25.12
N GLU A 115 -11.12 7.09 25.92
CA GLU A 115 -11.70 5.96 26.66
C GLU A 115 -12.12 4.82 25.69
N PHE A 116 -12.80 5.16 24.60
CA PHE A 116 -13.13 4.22 23.53
C PHE A 116 -11.87 3.53 22.98
N LEU A 117 -10.88 4.29 22.52
CA LEU A 117 -9.66 3.73 21.95
C LEU A 117 -8.89 2.87 22.95
N GLN A 118 -8.78 3.30 24.21
CA GLN A 118 -8.16 2.49 25.27
C GLN A 118 -8.84 1.13 25.38
N ASN A 119 -10.17 1.09 25.47
CA ASN A 119 -10.92 -0.16 25.58
C ASN A 119 -10.73 -1.08 24.36
N VAL A 120 -10.74 -0.52 23.15
CA VAL A 120 -10.53 -1.29 21.91
C VAL A 120 -9.10 -1.84 21.82
N LEU A 121 -8.11 -1.06 22.25
CA LEU A 121 -6.70 -1.41 22.15
C LEU A 121 -6.26 -2.47 23.17
N GLN A 122 -6.96 -2.62 24.29
CA GLN A 122 -6.55 -3.55 25.35
C GLN A 122 -6.42 -5.00 24.86
N ARG A 123 -7.41 -5.49 24.12
CA ARG A 123 -7.43 -6.90 23.67
C ARG A 123 -6.34 -7.19 22.63
N PRO A 124 -6.20 -6.44 21.53
CA PRO A 124 -5.17 -6.71 20.52
C PRO A 124 -3.74 -6.49 21.03
N THR A 125 -3.53 -5.56 21.97
CA THR A 125 -2.19 -5.29 22.52
C THR A 125 -1.81 -6.23 23.68
N GLY A 126 -2.78 -6.97 24.22
CA GLY A 126 -2.58 -7.83 25.40
C GLY A 126 -2.28 -7.06 26.67
N ASP A 127 -2.56 -5.75 26.72
CA ASP A 127 -2.24 -4.87 27.84
C ASP A 127 -3.50 -4.18 28.35
N ARG A 128 -3.69 -4.18 29.67
CA ARG A 128 -4.82 -3.47 30.31
C ARG A 128 -4.53 -1.98 30.52
N ASN A 129 -3.26 -1.58 30.47
CA ASN A 129 -2.81 -0.22 30.73
C ASN A 129 -2.26 0.43 29.45
N VAL A 130 -3.15 0.64 28.48
CA VAL A 130 -2.81 1.33 27.23
C VAL A 130 -2.96 2.84 27.44
N ALA A 131 -1.87 3.59 27.33
CA ALA A 131 -1.91 5.04 27.29
C ALA A 131 -2.25 5.50 25.87
N VAL A 132 -3.22 6.40 25.73
CA VAL A 132 -3.65 6.97 24.45
C VAL A 132 -3.55 8.49 24.53
N ASP A 133 -2.90 9.08 23.54
CA ASP A 133 -2.82 10.52 23.30
C ASP A 133 -3.42 10.79 21.91
N LEU A 134 -4.35 11.73 21.82
CA LEU A 134 -5.15 11.93 20.61
C LEU A 134 -5.46 13.39 20.33
N GLU A 135 -5.76 13.66 19.07
CA GLU A 135 -6.27 14.94 18.57
C GLU A 135 -7.44 14.68 17.62
N ILE A 136 -8.48 15.51 17.74
CA ILE A 136 -9.66 15.47 16.86
C ILE A 136 -9.56 16.66 15.92
N GLU A 137 -9.74 16.41 14.64
CA GLU A 137 -9.72 17.45 13.61
C GLU A 137 -10.98 17.34 12.77
N THR A 138 -11.69 18.45 12.59
CA THR A 138 -12.86 18.55 11.69
C THR A 138 -12.46 19.30 10.44
N VAL A 139 -12.71 18.70 9.28
CA VAL A 139 -12.15 19.12 8.00
C VAL A 139 -13.29 19.41 7.01
N SER A 140 -13.16 20.45 6.19
CA SER A 140 -14.14 20.76 5.15
C SER A 140 -13.92 19.89 3.90
N GLN A 141 -14.91 19.84 3.01
CA GLN A 141 -14.76 19.09 1.76
C GLN A 141 -13.68 19.71 0.86
N GLU A 142 -13.62 21.04 0.80
CA GLU A 142 -12.66 21.79 -0.01
C GLU A 142 -11.22 21.48 0.41
N GLU A 143 -10.95 21.41 1.72
CA GLU A 143 -9.60 21.09 2.22
C GLU A 143 -9.17 19.68 1.81
N VAL A 144 -10.08 18.69 1.88
CA VAL A 144 -9.81 17.32 1.44
C VAL A 144 -9.50 17.27 -0.07
N GLU A 145 -10.27 17.99 -0.88
CA GLU A 145 -10.05 18.06 -2.32
C GLU A 145 -8.71 18.72 -2.67
N GLU A 146 -8.35 19.83 -2.01
CA GLU A 146 -7.05 20.48 -2.20
C GLU A 146 -5.87 19.56 -1.87
N VAL A 147 -5.96 18.84 -0.75
CA VAL A 147 -4.92 17.89 -0.34
C VAL A 147 -4.84 16.74 -1.35
N ASN A 148 -5.97 16.23 -1.84
CA ASN A 148 -5.98 15.17 -2.84
C ASN A 148 -5.34 15.62 -4.16
N VAL A 149 -5.65 16.83 -4.65
CA VAL A 149 -5.02 17.40 -5.84
C VAL A 149 -3.50 17.56 -5.65
N LYS A 150 -3.05 18.00 -4.47
CA LYS A 150 -1.62 18.09 -4.11
C LYS A 150 -0.95 16.71 -4.08
N ARG A 151 -1.64 15.67 -3.60
CA ARG A 151 -1.14 14.28 -3.54
C ARG A 151 -1.02 13.65 -4.94
N MET A 152 -2.02 13.82 -5.80
CA MET A 152 -1.97 13.29 -7.17
C MET A 152 -0.78 13.81 -7.98
N LYS A 153 -0.33 15.04 -7.70
CA LYS A 153 0.87 15.63 -8.32
C LYS A 153 2.19 15.13 -7.73
N LYS A 154 2.19 14.50 -6.54
CA LYS A 154 3.39 14.13 -5.77
C LYS A 154 3.62 12.62 -5.68
N ASP A 155 2.59 11.80 -5.89
CA ASP A 155 2.61 10.37 -5.58
C ASP A 155 3.31 9.47 -6.61
N ALA A 156 3.46 9.92 -7.86
CA ALA A 156 4.17 9.15 -8.90
C ALA A 156 5.70 9.15 -8.68
N GLU A 157 6.26 10.22 -8.13
CA GLU A 157 7.71 10.37 -7.92
C GLU A 157 8.16 9.93 -6.51
N LYS A 158 7.34 10.17 -5.48
CA LYS A 158 7.70 9.88 -4.08
C LYS A 158 7.72 8.39 -3.73
N LYS A 159 6.80 7.59 -4.26
CA LYS A 159 6.69 6.15 -3.91
C LYS A 159 7.89 5.35 -4.44
N VAL A 160 8.44 5.77 -5.58
CA VAL A 160 9.66 5.21 -6.17
C VAL A 160 10.89 5.63 -5.36
N GLN A 161 11.00 6.91 -4.99
CA GLN A 161 12.13 7.41 -4.18
C GLN A 161 12.17 6.82 -2.76
N GLN A 162 11.01 6.59 -2.13
CA GLN A 162 10.96 5.94 -0.81
C GLN A 162 11.24 4.42 -0.89
N ALA A 163 10.85 3.74 -1.97
CA ALA A 163 11.20 2.34 -2.19
C ALA A 163 12.72 2.12 -2.33
N GLN A 164 13.45 3.12 -2.85
CA GLN A 164 14.90 3.13 -3.00
C GLN A 164 15.66 3.46 -1.72
N GLN A 165 15.07 4.22 -0.79
CA GLN A 165 15.71 4.55 0.49
C GLN A 165 15.76 3.34 1.44
N THR A 166 14.73 2.49 1.43
CA THR A 166 14.67 1.28 2.27
C THR A 166 15.62 0.17 1.79
N SER A 167 16.06 0.21 0.53
CA SER A 167 16.96 -0.79 -0.07
C SER A 167 18.43 -0.34 -0.17
N LYS A 168 18.81 0.85 0.32
CA LYS A 168 20.18 1.39 0.16
C LYS A 168 21.28 0.40 0.58
N GLN A 169 21.09 -0.28 1.70
CA GLN A 169 22.08 -1.23 2.21
C GLN A 169 22.25 -2.44 1.27
N ASP A 170 21.16 -2.96 0.71
CA ASP A 170 21.21 -4.07 -0.26
C ASP A 170 21.74 -3.59 -1.63
N VAL A 171 21.36 -2.40 -2.09
CA VAL A 171 21.83 -1.84 -3.36
C VAL A 171 23.36 -1.67 -3.35
N ASP A 172 23.91 -1.15 -2.24
CA ASP A 172 25.35 -1.02 -2.05
C ASP A 172 26.02 -2.40 -1.87
N GLU A 173 25.40 -3.31 -1.10
CA GLU A 173 25.94 -4.65 -0.87
C GLU A 173 26.05 -5.48 -2.17
N PHE A 174 25.08 -5.36 -3.07
CA PHE A 174 25.02 -6.12 -4.33
C PHE A 174 25.50 -5.33 -5.55
N ASN A 175 26.01 -4.10 -5.39
CA ASN A 175 26.44 -3.22 -6.49
C ASN A 175 25.38 -3.08 -7.60
N LEU A 176 24.13 -2.87 -7.21
CA LEU A 176 23.01 -2.75 -8.15
C LEU A 176 22.94 -1.34 -8.76
N PRO A 177 22.31 -1.17 -9.93
CA PRO A 177 22.07 0.14 -10.50
C PRO A 177 21.40 1.09 -9.50
N PRO A 178 21.68 2.40 -9.55
CA PRO A 178 20.91 3.38 -8.82
C PRO A 178 19.42 3.18 -9.13
N ASN A 179 18.56 3.40 -8.13
CA ASN A 179 17.11 3.24 -8.24
C ASN A 179 16.57 1.80 -8.22
N SER A 180 17.42 0.81 -7.95
CA SER A 180 17.01 -0.59 -7.80
C SER A 180 16.17 -0.84 -6.53
N ILE A 181 15.15 -1.67 -6.67
CA ILE A 181 14.27 -2.09 -5.57
C ILE A 181 14.57 -3.54 -5.26
N VAL A 182 14.90 -3.82 -4.00
CA VAL A 182 15.15 -5.18 -3.50
C VAL A 182 14.00 -5.59 -2.58
N LEU A 183 13.35 -6.69 -2.93
CA LEU A 183 12.21 -7.28 -2.22
C LEU A 183 12.64 -8.58 -1.54
N GLU A 184 12.02 -8.89 -0.40
CA GLU A 184 12.16 -10.22 0.19
C GLU A 184 11.43 -11.27 -0.66
N SER A 185 12.14 -12.32 -1.02
CA SER A 185 11.60 -13.42 -1.82
C SER A 185 12.10 -14.78 -1.37
N SER A 186 11.41 -15.84 -1.76
CA SER A 186 11.86 -17.23 -1.60
C SER A 186 11.96 -17.91 -2.96
N LEU A 187 12.97 -18.77 -3.14
CA LEU A 187 13.07 -19.59 -4.34
C LEU A 187 12.04 -20.72 -4.27
N VAL A 188 11.45 -21.09 -5.41
CA VAL A 188 10.59 -22.27 -5.47
C VAL A 188 11.47 -23.51 -5.46
N LEU A 189 11.31 -24.34 -4.43
CA LEU A 189 12.12 -25.55 -4.27
C LEU A 189 11.54 -26.73 -5.08
N SER A 190 12.42 -27.60 -5.57
CA SER A 190 12.08 -28.86 -6.24
C SER A 190 13.07 -29.98 -5.83
N PRO A 191 12.76 -30.80 -4.82
CA PRO A 191 13.68 -31.83 -4.30
C PRO A 191 14.07 -32.92 -5.32
N ILE A 192 13.18 -33.18 -6.29
CA ILE A 192 13.33 -34.28 -7.26
C ILE A 192 14.02 -33.77 -8.52
N THR A 193 13.50 -32.71 -9.13
CA THR A 193 13.94 -32.22 -10.45
C THR A 193 14.69 -30.89 -10.40
N GLY A 194 14.84 -30.31 -9.21
CA GLY A 194 15.52 -29.03 -9.04
C GLY A 194 17.03 -29.14 -9.15
N VAL A 195 17.66 -28.00 -9.35
CA VAL A 195 19.12 -27.85 -9.37
C VAL A 195 19.59 -27.48 -7.96
N PRO A 196 20.59 -28.17 -7.40
CA PRO A 196 21.13 -27.83 -6.09
C PRO A 196 21.55 -26.36 -6.02
N ILE A 197 21.29 -25.71 -4.89
CA ILE A 197 21.51 -24.27 -4.76
C ILE A 197 22.97 -23.85 -4.99
N TYR A 198 23.92 -24.71 -4.60
CA TYR A 198 25.35 -24.50 -4.81
C TYR A 198 25.77 -24.57 -6.29
N GLU A 199 24.91 -25.09 -7.18
CA GLU A 199 25.15 -25.12 -8.63
C GLU A 199 24.52 -23.93 -9.36
N LEU A 200 23.73 -23.09 -8.67
CA LEU A 200 23.12 -21.91 -9.29
C LEU A 200 24.19 -20.91 -9.73
N LYS A 201 24.05 -20.41 -10.95
CA LYS A 201 24.94 -19.41 -11.53
C LYS A 201 24.17 -18.19 -12.01
N PRO A 202 24.81 -17.01 -12.05
CA PRO A 202 24.26 -15.86 -12.75
C PRO A 202 23.79 -16.23 -14.17
N GLY A 203 22.59 -15.80 -14.53
CA GLY A 203 21.91 -16.14 -15.78
C GLY A 203 20.96 -17.34 -15.71
N ASP A 204 21.00 -18.16 -14.65
CA ASP A 204 20.03 -19.24 -14.48
C ASP A 204 18.62 -18.69 -14.31
N LYS A 205 17.65 -19.31 -14.99
CA LYS A 205 16.23 -18.96 -14.86
C LYS A 205 15.57 -19.83 -13.80
N VAL A 206 14.97 -19.21 -12.80
CA VAL A 206 14.35 -19.87 -11.66
C VAL A 206 12.98 -19.29 -11.39
N LEU A 207 12.14 -20.04 -10.67
CA LEU A 207 10.88 -19.53 -10.16
C LEU A 207 11.08 -18.97 -8.75
N THR A 208 10.58 -17.76 -8.52
CA THR A 208 10.70 -17.04 -7.25
C THR A 208 9.32 -16.58 -6.79
N ARG A 209 9.08 -16.58 -5.49
CA ARG A 209 7.87 -16.02 -4.87
C ARG A 209 8.26 -14.82 -4.01
N ILE A 210 7.60 -13.68 -4.20
CA ILE A 210 7.78 -12.52 -3.31
C ILE A 210 7.16 -12.89 -1.96
N THR A 211 7.95 -12.93 -0.90
CA THR A 211 7.51 -13.30 0.45
C THR A 211 7.28 -12.08 1.33
N GLU A 212 7.72 -10.91 0.86
CA GLU A 212 7.54 -9.65 1.57
C GLU A 212 6.06 -9.38 1.88
N LYS A 213 5.75 -9.20 3.17
CA LYS A 213 4.38 -9.01 3.68
C LYS A 213 3.97 -7.54 3.85
N THR A 214 4.89 -6.62 3.59
CA THR A 214 4.68 -5.17 3.67
C THR A 214 3.70 -4.71 2.59
N GLN A 215 3.20 -3.47 2.69
CA GLN A 215 2.42 -2.87 1.60
C GLN A 215 3.23 -2.74 0.31
N ARG A 216 4.55 -2.52 0.43
CA ARG A 216 5.49 -2.54 -0.70
C ARG A 216 5.50 -3.90 -1.38
N GLY A 217 5.63 -4.98 -0.59
CA GLY A 217 5.56 -6.36 -1.09
C GLY A 217 4.26 -6.64 -1.84
N GLN A 218 3.11 -6.25 -1.28
CA GLN A 218 1.81 -6.42 -1.94
C GLN A 218 1.69 -5.62 -3.23
N TYR A 219 2.13 -4.35 -3.22
CA TYR A 219 2.15 -3.52 -4.41
C TYR A 219 2.96 -4.17 -5.55
N PHE A 220 4.15 -4.70 -5.26
CA PHE A 220 4.96 -5.37 -6.28
C PHE A 220 4.40 -6.73 -6.71
N LYS A 221 3.73 -7.46 -5.82
CA LYS A 221 3.00 -8.68 -6.18
C LYS A 221 1.89 -8.41 -7.18
N GLU A 222 1.11 -7.35 -6.97
CA GLU A 222 0.06 -6.93 -7.91
C GLU A 222 0.67 -6.45 -9.23
N LEU A 223 1.68 -5.56 -9.16
CA LEU A 223 2.33 -4.97 -10.35
C LEU A 223 2.96 -6.04 -11.26
N LEU A 224 3.58 -7.07 -10.68
CA LEU A 224 4.26 -8.13 -11.42
C LEU A 224 3.33 -9.31 -11.79
N GLY A 225 2.02 -9.20 -11.52
CA GLY A 225 1.06 -10.26 -11.81
C GLY A 225 1.28 -11.53 -10.99
N ALA A 226 1.87 -11.39 -9.80
CA ALA A 226 2.14 -12.47 -8.85
C ALA A 226 0.91 -12.87 -8.03
N ILE A 227 -0.19 -12.13 -8.14
CA ILE A 227 -1.47 -12.45 -7.52
C ILE A 227 -2.49 -12.64 -8.62
N ASN A 228 -3.24 -13.75 -8.56
CA ASN A 228 -4.41 -13.92 -9.42
C ASN A 228 -5.55 -13.02 -8.92
N PRO A 229 -6.02 -12.03 -9.70
CA PRO A 229 -7.05 -11.09 -9.26
C PRO A 229 -8.42 -11.75 -8.97
N GLN A 230 -8.66 -12.97 -9.46
CA GLN A 230 -9.93 -13.69 -9.26
C GLN A 230 -9.90 -14.62 -8.03
N THR A 231 -8.74 -15.23 -7.74
CA THR A 231 -8.62 -16.23 -6.65
C THR A 231 -7.81 -15.73 -5.45
N ASN A 232 -7.18 -14.55 -5.58
CA ASN A 232 -6.25 -13.97 -4.61
C ASN A 232 -5.07 -14.92 -4.26
N GLU A 233 -4.73 -15.83 -5.19
CA GLU A 233 -3.69 -16.83 -5.00
C GLU A 233 -2.33 -16.29 -5.47
N GLU A 234 -1.30 -16.49 -4.65
CA GLU A 234 0.07 -16.08 -4.97
C GLU A 234 0.74 -17.07 -5.94
N LYS A 235 1.07 -16.60 -7.14
CA LYS A 235 1.77 -17.36 -8.18
C LYS A 235 3.27 -17.06 -8.17
N PRO A 236 4.13 -18.08 -8.32
CA PRO A 236 5.55 -17.86 -8.58
C PRO A 236 5.81 -17.10 -9.88
N ILE A 237 6.80 -16.23 -9.87
CA ILE A 237 7.22 -15.39 -10.99
C ILE A 237 8.54 -15.94 -11.55
N PRO A 238 8.69 -16.05 -12.88
CA PRO A 238 9.98 -16.28 -13.50
C PRO A 238 10.96 -15.17 -13.14
N SER A 239 12.18 -15.55 -12.78
CA SER A 239 13.24 -14.61 -12.41
C SER A 239 14.59 -15.15 -12.89
N THR A 240 15.55 -14.25 -13.07
CA THR A 240 16.91 -14.60 -13.51
C THR A 240 17.87 -14.40 -12.36
N VAL A 241 18.72 -15.38 -12.05
CA VAL A 241 19.76 -15.23 -11.02
C VAL A 241 20.76 -14.18 -11.49
N GLU A 242 20.99 -13.15 -10.67
CA GLU A 242 21.97 -12.10 -10.93
C GLU A 242 23.24 -12.36 -10.13
N GLN A 243 23.10 -12.70 -8.85
CA GLN A 243 24.22 -12.96 -7.96
C GLN A 243 23.89 -14.07 -6.97
N VAL A 244 24.91 -14.84 -6.60
CA VAL A 244 24.85 -15.85 -5.54
C VAL A 244 26.02 -15.58 -4.59
N LYS A 245 25.72 -15.36 -3.31
CA LYS A 245 26.71 -15.16 -2.26
C LYS A 245 26.57 -16.25 -1.21
N VAL A 246 27.68 -16.73 -0.68
CA VAL A 246 27.69 -17.68 0.44
C VAL A 246 27.96 -16.91 1.72
N VAL A 247 27.04 -17.01 2.69
CA VAL A 247 27.16 -16.39 4.00
C VAL A 247 27.03 -17.50 5.06
N GLY A 248 28.18 -17.96 5.56
CA GLY A 248 28.22 -19.09 6.49
C GLY A 248 27.76 -20.39 5.84
N LYS A 249 26.60 -20.92 6.28
CA LYS A 249 25.95 -22.13 5.73
C LYS A 249 24.76 -21.82 4.82
N SER A 250 24.48 -20.54 4.59
CA SER A 250 23.34 -20.09 3.80
C SER A 250 23.81 -19.48 2.48
N TYR A 251 23.01 -19.68 1.45
CA TYR A 251 23.15 -19.08 0.14
C TYR A 251 22.20 -17.88 0.04
N VAL A 252 22.76 -16.70 -0.17
CA VAL A 252 22.01 -15.49 -0.48
C VAL A 252 21.97 -15.33 -1.99
N VAL A 253 20.81 -15.59 -2.57
CA VAL A 253 20.56 -15.54 -4.01
C VAL A 253 19.79 -14.26 -4.33
N LEU A 254 20.36 -13.45 -5.21
CA LEU A 254 19.70 -12.27 -5.77
C LEU A 254 19.19 -12.62 -7.16
N THR A 255 17.90 -12.42 -7.39
CA THR A 255 17.25 -12.65 -8.68
C THR A 255 16.66 -11.37 -9.25
N SER A 256 16.77 -11.15 -10.55
CA SER A 256 16.05 -10.11 -11.29
C SER A 256 14.66 -10.63 -11.66
N ILE A 257 13.63 -9.98 -11.10
CA ILE A 257 12.21 -10.35 -11.31
C ILE A 257 11.59 -9.47 -12.41
N GLY A 258 12.02 -8.22 -12.51
CA GLY A 258 11.58 -7.27 -13.52
C GLY A 258 12.55 -6.09 -13.64
N PRO A 259 12.30 -5.15 -14.57
CA PRO A 259 13.18 -3.99 -14.77
C PRO A 259 13.37 -3.19 -13.46
N GLY A 260 14.60 -3.18 -12.93
CA GLY A 260 14.95 -2.50 -11.68
C GLY A 260 14.36 -3.11 -10.39
N VAL A 261 13.74 -4.30 -10.46
CA VAL A 261 13.15 -5.00 -9.30
C VAL A 261 13.82 -6.35 -9.11
N TYR A 262 14.43 -6.52 -7.93
CA TYR A 262 15.20 -7.68 -7.54
C TYR A 262 14.56 -8.39 -6.35
N GLY A 263 14.65 -9.72 -6.32
CA GLY A 263 14.29 -10.55 -5.19
C GLY A 263 15.53 -11.06 -4.46
N LYS A 264 15.58 -10.86 -3.14
CA LYS A 264 16.61 -11.41 -2.25
C LYS A 264 16.05 -12.65 -1.56
N SER A 265 16.70 -13.78 -1.77
CA SER A 265 16.37 -15.06 -1.13
C SER A 265 17.54 -15.58 -0.31
N ILE A 266 17.25 -16.13 0.87
CA ILE A 266 18.24 -16.75 1.75
C ILE A 266 17.79 -18.19 1.97
N GLU A 267 18.65 -19.13 1.62
CA GLU A 267 18.32 -20.55 1.59
C GLU A 267 19.50 -21.38 2.15
N GLU A 268 19.22 -22.60 2.59
CA GLU A 268 20.25 -23.53 3.10
C GLU A 268 20.91 -24.34 1.97
N ASP A 269 22.14 -24.82 2.20
CA ASP A 269 22.93 -25.66 1.29
C ASP A 269 22.16 -26.87 0.71
N ASN A 270 21.31 -27.50 1.53
CA ASN A 270 20.65 -28.77 1.20
C ASN A 270 19.45 -28.65 0.24
N VAL A 271 19.11 -27.45 -0.24
CA VAL A 271 17.93 -27.25 -1.08
C VAL A 271 18.23 -27.36 -2.57
N LYS A 272 17.21 -27.78 -3.32
CA LYS A 272 17.23 -27.78 -4.78
C LYS A 272 16.16 -26.82 -5.31
N VAL A 273 16.51 -26.01 -6.29
CA VAL A 273 15.70 -24.92 -6.82
C VAL A 273 15.07 -25.31 -8.15
N LYS A 274 13.80 -24.96 -8.35
CA LYS A 274 13.04 -25.23 -9.56
C LYS A 274 13.47 -24.27 -10.67
N LYS A 275 14.03 -24.82 -11.75
CA LYS A 275 14.34 -24.07 -12.97
C LYS A 275 13.08 -23.69 -13.73
N TYR A 276 13.13 -22.57 -14.43
CA TYR A 276 12.09 -22.10 -15.32
C TYR A 276 12.50 -22.34 -16.77
N GLU A 277 11.78 -23.22 -17.46
CA GLU A 277 12.06 -23.63 -18.84
C GLU A 277 11.24 -22.86 -19.89
N GLY A 278 10.43 -21.88 -19.47
CA GLY A 278 9.64 -21.05 -20.39
C GLY A 278 10.39 -19.84 -20.95
N GLU A 279 9.86 -19.25 -22.02
CA GLU A 279 10.31 -17.93 -22.47
C GLU A 279 9.85 -16.88 -21.45
N VAL A 280 10.82 -16.14 -20.90
CA VAL A 280 10.49 -14.91 -20.19
C VAL A 280 10.04 -13.95 -21.28
N SER A 281 8.73 -13.75 -21.40
CA SER A 281 8.21 -12.62 -22.17
C SER A 281 9.02 -11.41 -21.73
N LYS A 282 9.73 -10.78 -22.67
CA LYS A 282 10.31 -9.46 -22.45
C LYS A 282 9.12 -8.58 -22.08
N VAL A 283 8.83 -8.46 -20.78
CA VAL A 283 7.98 -7.40 -20.25
C VAL A 283 8.55 -6.14 -20.88
N GLY A 284 7.73 -5.45 -21.65
CA GLY A 284 8.14 -4.51 -22.69
C GLY A 284 9.27 -3.61 -22.20
N LYS A 285 10.22 -3.31 -23.10
CA LYS A 285 11.29 -2.34 -22.86
C LYS A 285 10.72 -1.17 -22.05
N PHE A 286 11.04 -1.13 -20.76
CA PHE A 286 10.82 0.04 -19.96
C PHE A 286 12.02 0.90 -20.27
N ASP A 287 11.81 1.93 -21.08
CA ASP A 287 12.86 2.85 -21.44
C ASP A 287 13.50 3.38 -20.16
N SER A 288 14.82 3.21 -20.09
CA SER A 288 15.68 3.86 -19.13
C SER A 288 15.33 5.35 -19.10
N PHE A 289 15.00 5.87 -17.91
CA PHE A 289 14.78 7.28 -17.67
C PHE A 289 16.06 8.08 -17.93
N THR A 290 16.30 8.43 -19.19
CA THR A 290 17.28 9.41 -19.63
C THR A 290 16.72 10.14 -20.84
N ASP A 291 16.44 11.43 -20.60
CA ASP A 291 16.37 12.57 -21.51
C ASP A 291 15.37 12.61 -22.69
N SER A 292 14.43 13.56 -22.52
CA SER A 292 13.89 14.55 -23.47
C SER A 292 13.62 14.18 -24.93
N GLU A 293 12.36 14.46 -25.28
CA GLU A 293 11.81 15.00 -26.54
C GLU A 293 10.80 14.16 -27.36
N THR A 294 9.68 14.86 -27.62
CA THR A 294 8.72 14.76 -28.72
C THR A 294 7.63 13.68 -28.67
N VAL A 295 6.47 14.12 -28.19
CA VAL A 295 5.17 13.46 -28.30
C VAL A 295 4.80 13.28 -29.78
N GLN A 296 4.85 12.05 -30.30
CA GLN A 296 4.08 11.66 -31.47
C GLN A 296 2.67 11.27 -31.02
N LYS A 297 1.70 12.02 -31.54
CA LYS A 297 0.26 11.86 -31.32
C LYS A 297 -0.21 10.63 -32.11
N ASP A 298 -0.77 9.64 -31.43
CA ASP A 298 -1.34 8.44 -32.05
C ASP A 298 -2.73 8.78 -32.62
N ASP A 299 -2.82 8.92 -33.94
CA ASP A 299 -4.00 9.37 -34.69
C ASP A 299 -5.20 8.39 -34.63
N ASN A 300 -5.01 7.19 -34.09
CA ASN A 300 -6.06 6.17 -34.03
C ASN A 300 -7.10 6.40 -32.92
N PHE A 301 -6.74 7.13 -31.86
CA PHE A 301 -7.66 7.38 -30.74
C PHE A 301 -8.70 8.46 -31.06
N MET A 302 -8.34 9.45 -31.88
CA MET A 302 -9.26 10.52 -32.30
C MET A 302 -10.35 10.02 -33.25
N ASN A 303 -10.01 9.11 -34.17
CA ASN A 303 -11.00 8.52 -35.08
C ASN A 303 -12.01 7.66 -34.31
N MET A 304 -11.58 6.93 -33.28
CA MET A 304 -12.50 6.14 -32.43
C MET A 304 -13.47 7.04 -31.63
N LEU A 305 -12.99 8.15 -31.07
CA LEU A 305 -13.83 9.10 -30.33
C LEU A 305 -14.83 9.84 -31.21
N ILE A 306 -14.47 10.17 -32.45
CA ILE A 306 -15.39 10.81 -33.42
C ILE A 306 -16.51 9.85 -33.82
N PHE A 307 -16.21 8.57 -34.07
CA PHE A 307 -17.24 7.58 -34.42
C PHE A 307 -18.22 7.30 -33.27
N VAL A 308 -17.75 7.24 -32.02
CA VAL A 308 -18.62 7.06 -30.85
C VAL A 308 -19.49 8.29 -30.59
N GLY A 309 -18.94 9.50 -30.80
CA GLY A 309 -19.69 10.75 -30.66
C GLY A 309 -20.84 10.91 -31.66
N ILE A 310 -20.64 10.50 -32.92
CA ILE A 310 -21.67 10.58 -33.97
C ILE A 310 -22.80 9.57 -33.70
N ALA A 311 -22.49 8.37 -33.21
CA ALA A 311 -23.50 7.36 -32.88
C ALA A 311 -24.39 7.78 -31.69
N ALA A 312 -23.81 8.38 -30.65
CA ALA A 312 -24.56 8.87 -29.49
C ALA A 312 -25.43 10.10 -29.84
N GLY A 313 -24.92 11.01 -30.67
CA GLY A 313 -25.69 12.17 -31.14
C GLY A 313 -26.89 11.80 -32.02
N GLY A 314 -26.73 10.79 -32.89
CA GLY A 314 -27.82 10.31 -33.75
C GLY A 314 -28.99 9.71 -32.97
N LEU A 315 -28.72 8.95 -31.91
CA LEU A 315 -29.76 8.35 -31.07
C LEU A 315 -30.57 9.39 -30.29
N ILE A 316 -29.93 10.45 -29.80
CA ILE A 316 -30.61 11.56 -29.10
C ILE A 316 -31.52 12.33 -30.06
N LEU A 317 -31.08 12.53 -31.30
CA LEU A 317 -31.85 13.26 -32.30
C LEU A 317 -33.06 12.45 -32.80
N ILE A 318 -32.92 11.13 -32.93
CA ILE A 318 -34.04 10.22 -33.22
C ILE A 318 -35.04 10.20 -32.05
N ALA A 319 -34.57 10.16 -30.81
CA ALA A 319 -35.44 10.21 -29.63
C ALA A 319 -36.25 11.53 -29.58
N LEU A 320 -35.62 12.66 -29.89
CA LEU A 320 -36.30 13.96 -29.96
C LEU A 320 -37.33 14.05 -31.10
N ILE A 321 -37.03 13.47 -32.26
CA ILE A 321 -37.97 13.41 -33.39
C ILE A 321 -39.17 12.53 -33.04
N LEU A 322 -38.95 11.37 -32.42
CA LEU A 322 -40.03 10.48 -31.97
C LEU A 322 -40.91 11.13 -30.89
N MET A 323 -40.32 11.96 -30.03
CA MET A 323 -41.04 12.74 -29.02
C MET A 323 -41.88 13.86 -29.63
N MET A 324 -41.39 14.52 -30.70
CA MET A 324 -42.17 15.52 -31.44
C MET A 324 -43.28 14.92 -32.31
N LEU A 325 -43.13 13.67 -32.76
CA LEU A 325 -44.16 12.96 -33.53
C LEU A 325 -45.27 12.36 -32.66
N GLY A 326 -45.19 12.50 -31.33
CA GLY A 326 -46.23 12.03 -30.40
C GLY A 326 -46.38 10.51 -30.35
N ILE A 327 -45.30 9.77 -30.61
CA ILE A 327 -45.28 8.29 -30.57
C ILE A 327 -44.97 7.76 -29.14
N PHE A 328 -44.95 8.65 -28.14
CA PHE A 328 -45.01 8.32 -26.70
C PHE A 328 -45.86 9.36 -25.96
#